data_AF-A0A1T1HY54-F1
#
_entry.id   AF-A0A1T1HY54-F1
#
_cell.length_a   1.000
_cell.length_b   1.000
_cell.length_c   1.000
_cell.angle_alpha   90.00
_cell.angle_beta   90.00
_cell.angle_gamma   90.00
#
_symmetry.space_group_name_H-M   'P 1'
#
loop_
_entity.id
_entity.type
_entity.pdbx_description
1 polymer ?
#
loop_
_entity_poly.entity_id
_entity_poly.type
_entity_poly.pdbx_seq_one_letter_code
_entity_poly.pdbx_strand_id
1 'polypeptide(L)' 'MALPALSIIYTSDLSSDEKQIKWSQAQEEACLFIASEGTIRGVFFEQALSQVRGRGAAQGRALSDLQWAAMIASAQ' A
#
# COMPACT_ATOMS: atom_id res chain seq x y z
N MET A 1 -18.62 30.23 -38.09
CA MET A 1 -18.26 30.49 -36.67
C MET A 1 -17.70 29.20 -36.11
N ALA A 2 -16.39 29.11 -35.92
CA ALA A 2 -15.71 27.91 -35.43
C ALA A 2 -15.66 27.94 -33.90
N LEU A 3 -16.16 26.90 -33.24
CA LEU A 3 -16.06 26.73 -31.80
C LEU A 3 -14.64 26.26 -31.45
N PRO A 4 -13.99 26.84 -30.42
CA PRO A 4 -12.68 26.39 -30.00
C PRO A 4 -12.78 25.01 -29.35
N ALA A 5 -12.02 24.04 -29.86
CA ALA A 5 -11.82 22.74 -29.23
C ALA A 5 -11.10 22.96 -27.90
N LEU A 6 -11.85 22.93 -26.80
CA LEU A 6 -11.32 22.83 -25.45
C LEU A 6 -10.71 21.44 -25.28
N SER A 7 -9.44 21.29 -25.63
CA SER A 7 -8.60 20.17 -25.23
C SER A 7 -8.32 20.30 -23.73
N ILE A 8 -9.27 19.82 -22.92
CA ILE A 8 -9.04 19.58 -21.50
C ILE A 8 -7.98 18.48 -21.41
N ILE A 9 -6.73 18.87 -21.19
CA ILE A 9 -5.69 17.94 -20.83
C ILE A 9 -6.03 17.47 -19.41
N TYR A 10 -6.74 16.33 -19.32
CA TYR A 10 -6.98 15.60 -18.08
C TYR A 10 -5.65 14.97 -17.63
N THR A 11 -4.77 15.77 -17.03
CA THR A 11 -3.62 15.26 -16.29
C THR A 11 -4.09 14.86 -14.89
N SER A 12 -5.10 13.99 -14.78
CA SER A 12 -5.41 13.43 -13.48
C SER A 12 -4.27 12.51 -13.09
N ASP A 13 -3.86 12.70 -11.85
CA ASP A 13 -2.72 12.14 -11.16
C ASP A 13 -2.80 10.60 -11.09
N LEU A 14 -2.59 9.92 -12.22
CA LEU A 14 -2.52 8.45 -12.32
C LEU A 14 -1.57 7.85 -11.27
N SER A 15 -0.56 8.62 -10.85
CA SER A 15 0.40 8.21 -9.82
C SER A 15 -0.24 8.02 -8.44
N SER A 16 -1.24 8.81 -8.03
CA SER A 16 -1.93 8.60 -6.76
C SER A 16 -2.85 7.39 -6.82
N ASP A 17 -3.63 7.23 -7.88
CA ASP A 17 -4.54 6.09 -8.03
C ASP A 17 -3.76 4.76 -8.01
N GLU A 18 -2.65 4.66 -8.74
CA GLU A 18 -1.81 3.46 -8.75
C GLU A 18 -1.20 3.15 -7.38
N LYS A 19 -0.79 4.17 -6.63
CA LYS A 19 -0.27 3.98 -5.26
C LYS A 19 -1.37 3.54 -4.30
N GLN A 20 -2.56 4.10 -4.44
CA GLN A 20 -3.71 3.77 -3.60
C GLN A 20 -4.18 2.34 -3.85
N ILE A 21 -4.20 1.90 -5.11
CA ILE A 21 -4.50 0.50 -5.49
C ILE A 21 -3.47 -0.46 -4.89
N LYS A 22 -2.18 -0.16 -5.01
CA LYS A 22 -1.10 -0.99 -4.43
C LYS A 22 -1.18 -1.06 -2.90
N TRP A 23 -1.57 0.05 -2.25
CA TRP A 23 -1.79 0.07 -0.81
C TRP A 23 -2.97 -0.81 -0.41
N SER A 24 -4.10 -0.69 -1.11
CA SER A 24 -5.28 -1.52 -0.89
C SER A 24 -4.96 -3.02 -1.04
N GLN A 25 -4.19 -3.39 -2.07
CA GLN A 25 -3.71 -4.76 -2.26
C GLN A 25 -2.80 -5.23 -1.12
N ALA A 26 -1.88 -4.37 -0.67
CA ALA A 26 -1.02 -4.69 0.47
C ALA A 26 -1.82 -4.90 1.77
N GLN A 27 -2.93 -4.18 1.96
CA GLN A 27 -3.83 -4.39 3.10
C GLN A 27 -4.55 -5.72 3.03
N GLU A 28 -5.10 -6.06 1.87
CA GLU A 28 -5.79 -7.33 1.66
C GLU A 28 -4.83 -8.51 1.88
N GLU A 29 -3.61 -8.43 1.33
CA GLU A 29 -2.57 -9.43 1.55
C GLU A 29 -2.08 -9.47 3.01
N ALA A 30 -2.04 -8.34 3.72
CA ALA A 30 -1.75 -8.31 5.15
C ALA A 30 -2.84 -9.03 5.97
N CYS A 31 -4.12 -8.83 5.63
CA CYS A 31 -5.23 -9.57 6.23
C CYS A 31 -5.11 -11.08 5.99
N LEU A 32 -4.76 -11.49 4.78
CA LEU A 32 -4.50 -12.91 4.44
C LEU A 32 -3.30 -13.47 5.20
N PHE A 33 -2.22 -12.70 5.34
CA PHE A 33 -1.06 -13.08 6.15
C PHE A 33 -1.46 -13.33 7.60
N ILE A 34 -2.24 -12.42 8.22
CA ILE A 34 -2.73 -12.59 9.59
C ILE A 34 -3.64 -13.81 9.70
N ALA A 35 -4.62 -13.94 8.79
CA ALA A 35 -5.59 -15.03 8.80
C ALA A 35 -4.94 -16.42 8.58
N SER A 36 -3.79 -16.46 7.91
CA SER A 36 -3.01 -17.67 7.67
C SER A 36 -1.86 -17.88 8.66
N GLU A 37 -1.86 -17.13 9.77
CA GLU A 37 -0.81 -17.16 10.81
C GLU A 37 0.61 -16.98 10.26
N GLY A 38 0.73 -16.22 9.18
CA GLY A 38 1.99 -15.89 8.52
C GLY A 38 2.39 -16.82 7.37
N THR A 39 1.52 -17.75 6.98
CA THR A 39 1.80 -18.71 5.89
C THR A 39 1.74 -18.05 4.52
N ILE A 40 0.77 -17.18 4.27
CA ILE A 40 0.56 -16.53 2.97
C ILE A 40 1.25 -15.17 2.97
N ARG A 41 2.32 -15.05 2.19
CA ARG A 41 3.07 -13.80 1.98
C ARG A 41 2.88 -13.28 0.58
N GLY A 42 2.04 -12.26 0.44
CA GLY A 42 1.80 -11.60 -0.83
C GLY A 42 2.90 -10.59 -1.18
N VAL A 43 3.03 -10.27 -2.48
CA VAL A 43 4.10 -9.41 -2.99
C VAL A 43 3.90 -7.95 -2.56
N PHE A 44 2.67 -7.47 -2.55
CA PHE A 44 2.35 -6.10 -2.12
C PHE A 44 2.50 -5.96 -0.61
N PHE A 45 2.13 -6.98 0.16
CA PHE A 45 2.38 -7.04 1.59
C PHE A 45 3.88 -6.98 1.90
N GLU A 46 4.73 -7.78 1.24
CA GLU A 46 6.18 -7.76 1.47
C GLU A 46 6.82 -6.41 1.08
N GLN A 47 6.32 -5.76 0.02
CA GLN A 47 6.74 -4.41 -0.35
C GLN A 47 6.34 -3.38 0.71
N ALA A 48 5.11 -3.43 1.22
CA ALA A 48 4.66 -2.56 2.30
C ALA A 48 5.42 -2.83 3.60
N LEU A 49 5.66 -4.10 3.93
CA LEU A 49 6.41 -4.57 5.09
C LEU A 49 7.84 -4.00 5.07
N SER A 50 8.50 -4.05 3.91
CA SER A 50 9.85 -3.49 3.75
C SER A 50 9.89 -1.97 4.00
N GLN A 51 8.86 -1.24 3.55
CA GLN A 51 8.75 0.20 3.78
C GLN A 51 8.51 0.55 5.25
N VAL A 52 7.55 -0.12 5.89
CA VAL A 52 7.23 0.16 7.31
C VAL A 52 8.33 -0.33 8.25
N ARG A 53 8.99 -1.44 7.93
CA ARG A 53 10.13 -1.95 8.69
C ARG A 53 11.32 -1.02 8.58
N GLY A 54 11.62 -0.46 7.40
CA GLY A 54 12.66 0.55 7.24
C GLY A 54 12.41 1.79 8.12
N ARG A 55 11.15 2.26 8.16
CA ARG A 55 10.74 3.39 9.01
C ARG A 55 10.74 3.05 10.50
N GLY A 56 10.35 1.83 10.86
CA GLY A 56 10.32 1.32 12.24
C GLY A 56 11.70 1.07 12.81
N ALA A 57 12.61 0.53 12.00
CA ALA A 57 14.03 0.34 12.36
C ALA A 57 14.70 1.68 12.65
N ALA A 58 14.41 2.72 11.85
CA ALA A 58 14.86 4.09 12.11
C ALA A 58 14.32 4.67 13.43
N GLN A 59 13.21 4.15 13.94
CA GLN A 59 12.59 4.53 15.22
C GLN A 59 12.94 3.57 16.37
N GLY A 60 13.80 2.58 16.16
CA GLY A 60 14.17 1.57 17.16
C GLY A 60 13.03 0.60 17.53
N ARG A 61 11.99 0.47 16.70
CA ARG A 61 10.88 -0.47 16.91
C ARG A 61 11.21 -1.84 16.30
N ALA A 62 11.46 -2.82 17.15
CA ALA A 62 11.52 -4.23 16.78
C ALA A 62 10.13 -4.87 16.94
N LEU A 63 9.31 -4.79 15.89
CA LEU A 63 8.00 -5.45 15.82
C LEU A 63 8.11 -6.74 15.00
N SER A 64 7.28 -7.74 15.35
CA SER A 64 7.15 -8.96 14.57
C SER A 64 6.39 -8.72 13.27
N ASP A 65 6.51 -9.65 12.32
CA ASP A 65 5.85 -9.52 11.02
C ASP A 65 4.31 -9.51 11.14
N LEU A 66 3.76 -10.23 12.12
CA LEU A 66 2.33 -10.17 12.46
C LEU A 66 1.91 -8.80 13.01
N GLN A 67 2.76 -8.15 13.82
CA GLN A 67 2.48 -6.81 14.31
C GLN A 67 2.53 -5.78 13.18
N TRP A 68 3.50 -5.90 12.28
CA TRP A 68 3.55 -5.06 11.09
C TRP A 68 2.35 -5.29 10.16
N ALA A 69 1.95 -6.55 9.96
CA ALA A 69 0.77 -6.89 9.18
C ALA A 69 -0.49 -6.27 9.79
N ALA A 70 -0.67 -6.37 11.10
CA ALA A 70 -1.79 -5.72 11.79
C ALA A 70 -1.80 -4.21 11.57
N MET A 71 -0.63 -3.56 11.64
CA MET A 71 -0.51 -2.13 11.35
C MET A 71 -0.90 -1.79 9.91
N ILE A 72 -0.40 -2.54 8.92
CA ILE A 72 -0.71 -2.33 7.50
C ILE A 72 -2.21 -2.53 7.24
N ALA A 73 -2.78 -3.63 7.75
CA ALA A 73 -4.21 -3.94 7.64
C ALA A 73 -5.11 -2.87 8.29
N SER A 74 -4.64 -2.21 9.35
CA SER A 74 -5.38 -1.17 10.08
C SER A 74 -5.18 0.27 9.56
N ALA A 75 -4.26 0.48 8.63
CA ALA A 75 -3.86 1.82 8.20
C ALA A 75 -4.83 2.41 7.16
N GLN A 76 -5.91 3.01 7.64
CA GLN A 76 -6.86 3.81 6.85
C GLN A 76 -6.32 5.20 6.52
#